data_AF-A0A7J9NZV2-F1
#
_entry.id   AF-A0A7J9NZV2-F1
#
_cell.length_a   1.000
_cell.length_b   1.000
_cell.length_c   1.000
_cell.angle_alpha   90.00
_cell.angle_beta   90.00
_cell.angle_gamma   90.00
#
_symmetry.space_group_name_H-M   'P 1'
#
loop_
_entity.id
_entity.type
_entity.pdbx_description
1 polymer ?
#
loop_
_entity_poly.entity_id
_entity_poly.type
_entity_poly.pdbx_seq_one_letter_code
_entity_poly.pdbx_strand_id
1 'polypeptide(L)'
;MTLKSKLTSKKGYIFTYEAVAVVILFIAVFYMGYFTFTHVNLTNQEQKRDMEQFEKANLISDMIFKMHEFPSNSYVPDYLRFLKAVSQRYSGLETIPGTFDPYSMNQEFIYNESWYYEINITNPGTQDLTDFQVLVTLNPSNFNFDYSSDGSGLSFWQGNTQLHYWIETWDYNDEARVWVKVDSLPDETTTQILLKRNQGGSYSSDGDDTFIFFDDFEDGNFNDNWNIVSGDWEISTDSDLSYYNGGSGTNHVAHLEASDTEYRRAVSDDPLSVVDEDIYILDALVKGHTGATGGSADSPDTMLGFYSDNGGNNYYNSFNGYDQVFAICKNGDSNAVLSNIFTKDNQWYYEKLILEQEDKNVGGDENKICKASLWELFNGYSGDTNPNYNLDSMLDTTCEVTSYSSTRKHILIGTGQGSHSEEFWFDNIKVRKYADNVLVDVYEVLSYNTGQNAINVSEYHFEGVPSYTFSNVNLVDVNYSYTIVPDTYVMTRNLYVPVKTWRYSNSNSETENISSGEILYFAARRPSTISNITAKADATTTALFMVNGVPYELSLGTGDKLTDFEKVISTHAWEYYEPNEVKLLSTDPATNVDLTLNYDESSTIYVLKLKQYNVSCILSMNN
;
A
#
# COMPACT_ATOMS: atom_id res chain seq x y z
N MET A 1 108.84 7.76 -31.36
CA MET A 1 109.05 7.78 -32.83
C MET A 1 108.36 9.03 -33.36
N THR A 2 109.16 10.02 -33.73
CA THR A 2 108.75 11.32 -34.29
C THR A 2 108.32 11.13 -35.74
N LEU A 3 107.10 11.49 -36.10
CA LEU A 3 106.72 11.78 -37.49
C LEU A 3 105.58 12.80 -37.52
N LYS A 4 105.98 14.08 -37.57
CA LYS A 4 105.16 15.19 -38.07
C LYS A 4 104.89 14.94 -39.55
N SER A 5 103.64 14.69 -39.91
CA SER A 5 103.16 14.96 -41.27
C SER A 5 102.05 16.01 -41.21
N LYS A 6 102.35 17.21 -41.72
CA LYS A 6 101.38 18.29 -41.92
C LYS A 6 100.73 18.09 -43.27
N LEU A 7 99.41 17.94 -43.31
CA LEU A 7 98.61 18.06 -44.52
C LEU A 7 98.65 19.53 -44.98
N THR A 8 99.05 19.77 -46.23
CA THR A 8 99.09 21.10 -46.85
C THR A 8 98.01 21.19 -47.93
N SER A 9 97.08 22.13 -47.77
CA SER A 9 96.14 22.58 -48.82
C SER A 9 96.62 23.92 -49.37
N LYS A 10 96.59 24.08 -50.70
CA LYS A 10 97.16 25.24 -51.41
C LYS A 10 96.31 26.51 -51.42
N LYS A 11 95.14 26.55 -50.78
CA LYS A 11 94.38 27.80 -50.56
C LYS A 11 93.52 27.69 -49.29
N GLY A 12 93.97 28.36 -48.22
CA GLY A 12 93.17 28.66 -47.02
C GLY A 12 93.15 27.59 -45.92
N TYR A 13 93.76 27.92 -44.77
CA TYR A 13 93.76 27.24 -43.47
C TYR A 13 94.56 25.93 -43.33
N ILE A 14 95.60 25.97 -42.49
CA ILE A 14 96.38 24.81 -42.02
C ILE A 14 95.78 24.40 -40.67
N PHE A 15 94.94 23.37 -40.63
CA PHE A 15 94.57 22.72 -39.36
C PHE A 15 95.64 21.68 -39.01
N THR A 16 96.24 21.79 -37.82
CA THR A 16 97.12 20.74 -37.30
C THR A 16 96.29 19.52 -36.89
N TYR A 17 96.86 18.32 -36.94
CA TYR A 17 96.19 17.09 -36.49
C TYR A 17 95.71 17.23 -35.03
N GLU A 18 96.48 17.93 -34.18
CA GLU A 18 96.06 18.26 -32.82
C GLU A 18 94.80 19.14 -32.78
N ALA A 19 94.63 20.11 -33.69
CA ALA A 19 93.45 20.97 -33.73
C ALA A 19 92.18 20.18 -34.13
N VAL A 20 92.29 19.25 -35.08
CA VAL A 20 91.18 18.37 -35.48
C VAL A 20 90.81 17.42 -34.32
N ALA A 21 91.81 16.85 -33.65
CA ALA A 21 91.57 15.98 -32.48
C ALA A 21 90.89 16.73 -31.33
N VAL A 22 91.28 17.98 -31.06
CA VAL A 22 90.64 18.83 -30.05
C VAL A 22 89.20 19.17 -30.43
N VAL A 23 88.92 19.49 -31.70
CA VAL A 23 87.55 19.76 -32.18
C VAL A 23 86.67 18.51 -32.07
N ILE A 24 87.17 17.33 -32.44
CA ILE A 24 86.43 16.07 -32.29
C ILE A 24 86.17 15.77 -30.82
N LEU A 25 87.16 15.98 -29.93
CA LEU A 25 86.99 15.81 -28.49
C LEU A 25 85.94 16.80 -27.94
N PHE A 26 85.96 18.05 -28.40
CA PHE A 26 84.99 19.07 -27.98
C PHE A 26 83.57 18.73 -28.44
N ILE A 27 83.41 18.27 -29.69
CA ILE A 27 82.13 17.79 -30.22
C ILE A 27 81.66 16.55 -29.45
N ALA A 28 82.57 15.61 -29.14
CA ALA A 28 82.23 14.41 -28.39
C ALA A 28 81.77 14.75 -26.96
N VAL A 29 82.46 15.67 -26.27
CA VAL A 29 82.05 16.13 -24.92
C VAL A 29 80.72 16.88 -24.98
N PHE A 30 80.52 17.74 -25.98
CA PHE A 30 79.25 18.46 -26.15
C PHE A 30 78.09 17.52 -26.48
N TYR A 31 78.32 16.53 -27.34
CA TYR A 31 77.36 15.48 -27.67
C TYR A 31 77.03 14.62 -26.45
N MET A 32 78.03 14.21 -25.66
CA MET A 32 77.83 13.44 -24.42
C MET A 32 77.05 14.25 -23.37
N GLY A 33 77.33 15.55 -23.24
CA GLY A 33 76.60 16.45 -22.37
C GLY A 33 75.15 16.66 -22.82
N TYR A 34 74.94 16.89 -24.12
CA TYR A 34 73.61 17.05 -24.71
C TYR A 34 72.78 15.76 -24.61
N PHE A 35 73.38 14.60 -24.86
CA PHE A 35 72.72 13.29 -24.71
C PHE A 35 72.33 13.02 -23.26
N THR A 36 73.23 13.28 -22.31
CA THR A 36 72.92 13.16 -20.88
C THR A 36 71.79 14.10 -20.47
N PHE A 37 71.83 15.37 -20.91
CA PHE A 37 70.79 16.36 -20.61
C PHE A 37 69.43 15.98 -21.21
N THR A 38 69.40 15.58 -22.47
CA THR A 38 68.16 15.15 -23.14
C THR A 38 67.60 13.87 -22.54
N HIS A 39 68.45 12.89 -22.21
CA HIS A 39 68.00 11.66 -21.56
C HIS A 39 67.39 11.94 -20.19
N VAL A 40 68.05 12.73 -19.33
CA VAL A 40 67.51 13.09 -18.01
C VAL A 40 66.20 13.87 -18.14
N ASN A 41 66.10 14.80 -19.10
CA ASN A 41 64.88 15.57 -19.29
C ASN A 41 63.71 14.71 -19.83
N LEU A 42 63.99 13.80 -20.76
CA LEU A 42 63.01 12.84 -21.27
C LEU A 42 62.54 11.89 -20.15
N THR A 43 63.46 11.34 -19.35
CA THR A 43 63.12 10.51 -18.20
C THR A 43 62.28 11.26 -17.17
N ASN A 44 62.59 12.53 -16.88
CA ASN A 44 61.77 13.35 -15.98
C ASN A 44 60.38 13.64 -16.56
N GLN A 45 60.26 13.85 -17.88
CA GLN A 45 58.97 14.04 -18.55
C GLN A 45 58.13 12.76 -18.55
N GLU A 46 58.75 11.59 -18.77
CA GLU A 46 58.09 10.28 -18.66
C GLU A 46 57.60 10.02 -17.23
N GLN A 47 58.46 10.20 -16.22
CA GLN A 47 58.08 10.07 -14.81
C GLN A 47 56.92 11.00 -14.43
N LYS A 48 56.93 12.25 -14.91
CA LYS A 48 55.86 13.19 -14.65
C LYS A 48 54.55 12.74 -15.30
N ARG A 49 54.60 12.27 -16.56
CA ARG A 49 53.42 11.75 -17.28
C ARG A 49 52.83 10.53 -16.56
N ASP A 50 53.67 9.60 -16.11
CA ASP A 50 53.22 8.39 -15.42
C ASP A 50 52.59 8.73 -14.05
N MET A 51 53.11 9.76 -13.35
CA MET A 51 52.53 10.27 -12.11
C MET A 51 51.17 10.94 -12.33
N GLU A 52 51.01 11.75 -13.39
CA GLU A 52 49.73 12.35 -13.76
C GLU A 52 48.67 11.29 -14.12
N GLN A 53 49.06 10.23 -14.83
CA GLN A 53 48.17 9.10 -15.13
C GLN A 53 47.72 8.37 -13.86
N PHE A 54 48.64 8.13 -12.93
CA PHE A 54 48.33 7.52 -11.63
C PHE A 54 47.38 8.38 -10.79
N GLU A 55 47.62 9.69 -10.71
CA GLU A 55 46.72 10.62 -9.99
C GLU A 55 45.32 10.67 -10.61
N LYS A 56 45.23 10.69 -11.94
CA LYS A 56 43.95 10.61 -12.67
C LYS A 56 43.22 9.31 -12.33
N ALA A 57 43.89 8.16 -12.40
CA ALA A 57 43.29 6.87 -12.08
C ALA A 57 42.82 6.80 -10.62
N ASN A 58 43.59 7.34 -9.68
CA ASN A 58 43.21 7.42 -8.27
C ASN A 58 41.93 8.25 -8.07
N LEU A 59 41.84 9.43 -8.70
CA LEU A 59 40.65 10.29 -8.63
C LEU A 59 39.42 9.64 -9.25
N ILE A 60 39.59 8.97 -10.40
CA ILE A 60 38.51 8.24 -11.08
C ILE A 60 38.03 7.07 -10.21
N SER A 61 38.93 6.30 -9.59
CA SER A 61 38.54 5.23 -8.66
C SER A 61 37.75 5.76 -7.46
N ASP A 62 38.17 6.89 -6.89
CA ASP A 62 37.44 7.54 -5.79
C ASP A 62 36.02 7.97 -6.21
N MET A 63 35.90 8.57 -7.40
CA MET A 63 34.61 8.94 -7.99
C MET A 63 33.73 7.71 -8.24
N ILE A 64 34.29 6.63 -8.79
CA ILE A 64 33.58 5.39 -9.08
C ILE A 64 33.07 4.75 -7.78
N PHE A 65 33.89 4.68 -6.73
CA PHE A 65 33.43 4.20 -5.41
C PHE A 65 32.31 5.07 -4.86
N LYS A 66 32.39 6.40 -5.03
CA LYS A 66 31.33 7.33 -4.60
C LYS A 66 30.01 7.10 -5.34
N MET A 67 30.08 6.80 -6.64
CA MET A 67 28.90 6.47 -7.46
C MET A 67 28.25 5.14 -7.09
N HIS A 68 29.02 4.22 -6.48
CA HIS A 68 28.54 2.90 -6.05
C HIS A 68 28.28 2.85 -4.53
N GLU A 69 28.14 3.99 -3.85
CA GLU A 69 27.70 3.97 -2.44
C GLU A 69 26.24 3.52 -2.36
N PHE A 70 25.93 2.72 -1.34
CA PHE A 70 24.61 2.17 -1.12
C PHE A 70 23.70 3.15 -0.37
N PRO A 71 22.39 3.24 -0.64
CA PRO A 71 21.66 2.50 -1.68
C PRO A 71 21.63 3.24 -3.03
N SER A 72 21.65 2.48 -4.14
CA SER A 72 21.34 3.00 -5.48
C SER A 72 19.85 2.97 -5.78
N ASN A 73 19.45 3.45 -6.97
CA ASN A 73 18.07 3.39 -7.45
C ASN A 73 17.69 2.03 -8.10
N SER A 74 18.54 1.02 -7.96
CA SER A 74 18.35 -0.31 -8.57
C SER A 74 17.43 -1.25 -7.78
N TYR A 75 16.68 -0.71 -6.81
CA TYR A 75 15.75 -1.44 -5.95
C TYR A 75 14.31 -1.03 -6.22
N VAL A 76 13.38 -1.94 -5.95
CA VAL A 76 11.95 -1.66 -6.05
C VAL A 76 11.57 -0.44 -5.19
N PRO A 77 10.67 0.46 -5.64
CA PRO A 77 10.42 1.75 -4.98
C PRO A 77 10.05 1.63 -3.50
N ASP A 78 9.23 0.64 -3.15
CA ASP A 78 8.82 0.36 -1.78
C ASP A 78 10.01 0.06 -0.86
N TYR A 79 10.89 -0.87 -1.29
CA TYR A 79 12.11 -1.23 -0.57
C TYR A 79 13.12 -0.07 -0.55
N LEU A 80 13.23 0.70 -1.65
CA LEU A 80 14.11 1.86 -1.73
C LEU A 80 13.77 2.92 -0.68
N ARG A 81 12.48 3.10 -0.34
CA ARG A 81 12.07 3.98 0.77
C ARG A 81 12.64 3.50 2.11
N PHE A 82 12.56 2.21 2.41
CA PHE A 82 13.21 1.62 3.58
C PHE A 82 14.73 1.88 3.57
N LEU A 83 15.41 1.66 2.45
CA LEU A 83 16.85 1.91 2.33
C LEU A 83 17.22 3.39 2.56
N LYS A 84 16.44 4.31 2.01
CA LYS A 84 16.60 5.76 2.23
C LYS A 84 16.38 6.12 3.71
N ALA A 85 15.40 5.51 4.37
CA ALA A 85 15.18 5.70 5.80
C ALA A 85 16.38 5.20 6.63
N VAL A 86 16.97 4.04 6.26
CA VAL A 86 18.20 3.53 6.90
C VAL A 86 19.33 4.53 6.72
N SER A 87 19.57 4.98 5.48
CA SER A 87 20.65 5.94 5.18
C SER A 87 20.46 7.25 5.95
N GLN A 88 19.25 7.79 5.95
CA GLN A 88 18.94 9.02 6.66
C GLN A 88 19.11 8.87 8.17
N ARG A 89 18.67 7.76 8.78
CA ARG A 89 18.75 7.54 10.24
C ARG A 89 20.19 7.38 10.72
N TYR A 90 21.01 6.60 10.02
CA TYR A 90 22.34 6.21 10.52
C TYR A 90 23.49 7.02 9.90
N SER A 91 23.29 7.64 8.74
CA SER A 91 24.31 8.47 8.07
C SER A 91 23.91 9.94 7.90
N GLY A 92 22.61 10.27 7.93
CA GLY A 92 22.13 11.63 7.66
C GLY A 92 22.33 12.08 6.21
N LEU A 93 22.51 11.13 5.29
CA LEU A 93 22.83 11.34 3.87
C LEU A 93 21.91 10.45 3.01
N GLU A 94 21.85 10.74 1.71
CA GLU A 94 21.11 9.90 0.75
C GLU A 94 21.73 8.50 0.58
N THR A 95 23.06 8.40 0.74
CA THR A 95 23.83 7.15 0.73
C THR A 95 24.62 6.98 2.02
N ILE A 96 24.95 5.73 2.36
CA ILE A 96 25.71 5.33 3.53
C ILE A 96 27.20 5.31 3.17
N PRO A 97 28.03 6.23 3.70
CA PRO A 97 29.45 6.26 3.38
C PRO A 97 30.16 4.98 3.83
N GLY A 98 31.16 4.53 3.06
CA GLY A 98 31.91 3.31 3.37
C GLY A 98 31.17 2.01 3.02
N THR A 99 30.11 2.11 2.23
CA THR A 99 29.41 0.96 1.63
C THR A 99 29.75 0.81 0.15
N PHE A 100 29.36 -0.32 -0.43
CA PHE A 100 29.41 -0.58 -1.86
C PHE A 100 28.14 -1.32 -2.28
N ASP A 101 27.42 -0.77 -3.25
CA ASP A 101 26.23 -1.35 -3.84
C ASP A 101 26.58 -2.11 -5.14
N PRO A 102 26.51 -3.45 -5.15
CA PRO A 102 26.82 -4.26 -6.31
C PRO A 102 25.75 -4.19 -7.42
N TYR A 103 24.60 -3.57 -7.15
CA TYR A 103 23.52 -3.39 -8.11
C TYR A 103 23.47 -1.97 -8.68
N SER A 104 24.33 -1.07 -8.19
CA SER A 104 24.39 0.31 -8.67
C SER A 104 24.80 0.36 -10.14
N MET A 105 23.99 1.04 -10.95
CA MET A 105 24.25 1.29 -12.36
C MET A 105 24.14 2.79 -12.65
N ASN A 106 25.01 3.32 -13.50
CA ASN A 106 24.96 4.72 -13.93
C ASN A 106 23.95 4.92 -15.07
N GLN A 107 22.68 4.60 -14.84
CA GLN A 107 21.61 4.77 -15.83
C GLN A 107 20.24 4.99 -15.15
N GLU A 108 19.40 5.85 -15.73
CA GLU A 108 18.00 6.00 -15.34
C GLU A 108 17.17 4.83 -15.88
N PHE A 109 16.49 4.11 -14.98
CA PHE A 109 15.55 3.05 -15.35
C PHE A 109 14.15 3.65 -15.55
N ILE A 110 13.56 3.44 -16.73
CA ILE A 110 12.14 3.68 -16.95
C ILE A 110 11.42 2.38 -16.58
N TYR A 111 10.70 2.39 -15.47
CA TYR A 111 9.92 1.25 -14.99
C TYR A 111 8.43 1.51 -15.22
N ASN A 112 7.70 0.46 -15.63
CA ASN A 112 6.25 0.43 -15.48
C ASN A 112 5.96 -0.35 -14.21
N GLU A 113 5.76 0.35 -13.10
CA GLU A 113 5.29 -0.24 -11.86
C GLU A 113 3.84 -0.68 -12.05
N SER A 114 3.57 -1.98 -11.93
CA SER A 114 2.22 -2.52 -11.88
C SER A 114 2.02 -3.14 -10.50
N TRP A 115 1.73 -2.26 -9.55
CA TRP A 115 1.27 -2.65 -8.22
C TRP A 115 -0.25 -2.65 -8.23
N TYR A 116 -0.80 -3.84 -8.04
CA TYR A 116 -2.23 -4.06 -7.90
C TYR A 116 -2.48 -4.95 -6.68
N TYR A 117 -3.72 -5.01 -6.25
CA TYR A 117 -4.16 -5.97 -5.24
C TYR A 117 -5.11 -6.94 -5.92
N GLU A 118 -4.92 -8.23 -5.67
CA GLU A 118 -5.88 -9.26 -6.05
C GLU A 118 -6.94 -9.34 -4.95
N ILE A 119 -8.20 -9.16 -5.34
CA ILE A 119 -9.34 -9.33 -4.45
C ILE A 119 -10.05 -10.60 -4.89
N ASN A 120 -10.01 -11.61 -4.04
CA ASN A 120 -10.65 -12.89 -4.26
C ASN A 120 -12.02 -12.88 -3.59
N ILE A 121 -13.07 -13.01 -4.41
CA ILE A 121 -14.45 -13.02 -3.98
C ILE A 121 -14.99 -14.44 -4.15
N THR A 122 -15.33 -15.11 -3.05
CA THR A 122 -15.86 -16.47 -3.09
C THR A 122 -17.37 -16.44 -2.90
N ASN A 123 -18.10 -17.00 -3.87
CA ASN A 123 -19.53 -17.26 -3.79
C ASN A 123 -19.73 -18.74 -3.40
N PRO A 124 -20.07 -19.06 -2.13
CA PRO A 124 -20.35 -20.42 -1.71
C PRO A 124 -21.79 -20.86 -2.03
N GLY A 125 -22.62 -19.99 -2.59
CA GLY A 125 -24.00 -20.28 -2.96
C GLY A 125 -24.08 -21.26 -4.14
N THR A 126 -25.32 -21.70 -4.41
CA THR A 126 -25.66 -22.65 -5.49
C THR A 126 -26.22 -21.96 -6.74
N GLN A 127 -26.10 -20.63 -6.81
CA GLN A 127 -26.58 -19.81 -7.91
C GLN A 127 -25.53 -18.75 -8.26
N ASP A 128 -25.44 -18.45 -9.55
CA ASP A 128 -24.61 -17.35 -10.05
C ASP A 128 -25.20 -16.02 -9.57
N LEU A 129 -24.36 -15.15 -9.02
CA LEU A 129 -24.75 -13.79 -8.67
C LEU A 129 -24.33 -12.85 -9.81
N THR A 130 -25.22 -11.98 -10.25
CA THR A 130 -24.97 -11.01 -11.32
C THR A 130 -25.32 -9.60 -10.88
N ASP A 131 -24.59 -8.61 -11.40
CA ASP A 131 -24.72 -7.19 -11.00
C ASP A 131 -24.72 -7.01 -9.47
N PHE A 132 -23.77 -7.70 -8.81
CA PHE A 132 -23.77 -7.90 -7.36
C PHE A 132 -22.78 -6.96 -6.66
N GLN A 133 -23.23 -6.28 -5.61
CA GLN A 133 -22.40 -5.37 -4.82
C GLN A 133 -21.68 -6.13 -3.71
N VAL A 134 -20.35 -6.08 -3.72
CA VAL A 134 -19.51 -6.65 -2.66
C VAL A 134 -18.84 -5.55 -1.86
N LEU A 135 -18.76 -5.72 -0.54
CA LEU A 135 -17.94 -4.85 0.30
C LEU A 135 -16.50 -5.36 0.32
N VAL A 136 -15.56 -4.48 -0.02
CA VAL A 136 -14.12 -4.67 0.12
C VAL A 136 -13.64 -3.82 1.30
N THR A 137 -13.17 -4.49 2.35
CA THR A 137 -12.56 -3.82 3.50
C THR A 137 -11.04 -3.77 3.36
N LEU A 138 -10.50 -2.56 3.27
CA LEU A 138 -9.07 -2.29 3.23
C LEU A 138 -8.61 -1.84 4.61
N ASN A 139 -7.48 -2.36 5.07
CA ASN A 139 -6.83 -1.97 6.32
C ASN A 139 -5.31 -2.13 6.16
N PRO A 140 -4.47 -1.63 7.08
CA PRO A 140 -3.03 -1.63 6.83
C PRO A 140 -2.41 -3.03 6.77
N SER A 141 -3.11 -4.08 7.22
CA SER A 141 -2.65 -5.48 7.05
C SER A 141 -2.76 -5.98 5.61
N ASN A 142 -3.69 -5.44 4.80
CA ASN A 142 -3.98 -5.91 3.44
C ASN A 142 -3.83 -4.84 2.34
N PHE A 143 -3.71 -3.56 2.69
CA PHE A 143 -3.65 -2.44 1.75
C PHE A 143 -2.63 -1.36 2.15
N ASN A 144 -2.18 -0.56 1.16
CA ASN A 144 -1.29 0.58 1.40
C ASN A 144 -1.98 1.94 1.22
N PHE A 145 -2.36 2.55 2.35
CA PHE A 145 -2.98 3.86 2.46
C PHE A 145 -2.08 5.04 2.09
N ASP A 146 -0.76 4.87 2.09
CA ASP A 146 0.20 5.95 1.79
C ASP A 146 0.02 6.57 0.39
N TYR A 147 -0.65 5.84 -0.50
CA TYR A 147 -0.86 6.24 -1.88
C TYR A 147 -2.08 7.14 -2.06
N SER A 148 -3.00 7.10 -1.10
CA SER A 148 -4.25 7.83 -1.20
C SER A 148 -4.72 8.21 0.19
N SER A 149 -4.72 9.51 0.46
CA SER A 149 -5.21 10.05 1.73
C SER A 149 -6.72 9.96 1.86
N ASP A 150 -7.43 9.81 0.74
CA ASP A 150 -8.89 9.93 0.61
C ASP A 150 -9.52 8.85 -0.29
N GLY A 151 -8.75 7.85 -0.72
CA GLY A 151 -9.21 6.81 -1.65
C GLY A 151 -9.27 7.25 -3.12
N SER A 152 -8.83 8.47 -3.46
CA SER A 152 -8.64 8.89 -4.84
C SER A 152 -7.60 8.03 -5.57
N GLY A 153 -7.80 7.85 -6.88
CA GLY A 153 -6.86 7.11 -7.75
C GLY A 153 -6.97 5.58 -7.70
N LEU A 154 -8.04 5.06 -7.07
CA LEU A 154 -8.38 3.63 -7.11
C LEU A 154 -9.16 3.29 -8.39
N SER A 155 -9.00 2.05 -8.86
CA SER A 155 -9.82 1.48 -9.91
C SER A 155 -9.92 -0.03 -9.73
N PHE A 156 -11.11 -0.59 -9.97
CA PHE A 156 -11.40 -2.01 -9.82
C PHE A 156 -11.63 -2.64 -11.19
N TRP A 157 -11.15 -3.86 -11.40
CA TRP A 157 -11.16 -4.51 -12.71
C TRP A 157 -11.46 -6.00 -12.60
N GLN A 158 -12.39 -6.50 -13.43
CA GLN A 158 -12.57 -7.93 -13.67
C GLN A 158 -12.02 -8.26 -15.06
N GLY A 159 -10.85 -8.87 -15.12
CA GLY A 159 -10.10 -9.03 -16.38
C GLY A 159 -9.75 -7.67 -16.99
N ASN A 160 -10.37 -7.34 -18.13
CA ASN A 160 -10.18 -6.07 -18.85
C ASN A 160 -11.35 -5.09 -18.70
N THR A 161 -12.39 -5.47 -17.97
CA THR A 161 -13.57 -4.63 -17.70
C THR A 161 -13.33 -3.86 -16.41
N GLN A 162 -13.47 -2.53 -16.46
CA GLN A 162 -13.47 -1.72 -15.24
C GLN A 162 -14.82 -1.89 -14.53
N LEU A 163 -14.80 -1.95 -13.20
CA LEU A 163 -15.98 -2.09 -12.36
C LEU A 163 -16.35 -0.76 -11.72
N HIS A 164 -17.65 -0.52 -11.54
CA HIS A 164 -18.16 0.59 -10.74
C HIS A 164 -17.92 0.31 -9.25
N TYR A 165 -17.64 1.37 -8.50
CA TYR A 165 -17.34 1.28 -7.08
C TYR A 165 -17.77 2.55 -6.36
N TRP A 166 -17.97 2.45 -5.06
CA TRP A 166 -18.27 3.58 -4.18
C TRP A 166 -17.49 3.44 -2.88
N ILE A 167 -16.78 4.50 -2.50
CA ILE A 167 -16.04 4.60 -1.25
C ILE A 167 -17.04 5.02 -0.17
N GLU A 168 -17.40 4.12 0.72
CA GLU A 168 -18.29 4.43 1.83
C GLU A 168 -17.54 5.25 2.89
N THR A 169 -16.47 4.68 3.44
CA THR A 169 -15.60 5.34 4.41
C THR A 169 -14.13 5.20 4.03
N TRP A 170 -13.33 6.19 4.41
CA TRP A 170 -11.89 6.15 4.26
C TRP A 170 -11.21 6.77 5.49
N ASP A 171 -10.89 5.92 6.46
CA ASP A 171 -10.07 6.30 7.59
C ASP A 171 -8.61 5.99 7.27
N TYR A 172 -7.85 7.05 6.98
CA TYR A 172 -6.46 6.93 6.57
C TYR A 172 -5.67 6.05 7.54
N ASN A 173 -5.13 4.95 7.00
CA ASN A 173 -4.28 4.01 7.73
C ASN A 173 -4.99 3.36 8.95
N ASP A 174 -6.30 3.20 8.89
CA ASP A 174 -7.10 2.43 9.84
C ASP A 174 -8.02 1.44 9.10
N GLU A 175 -9.12 1.91 8.53
CA GLU A 175 -10.05 1.11 7.74
C GLU A 175 -10.63 1.93 6.59
N ALA A 176 -10.79 1.32 5.41
CA ALA A 176 -11.61 1.85 4.33
C ALA A 176 -12.59 0.80 3.84
N ARG A 177 -13.83 1.23 3.64
CA ARG A 177 -14.95 0.38 3.19
C ARG A 177 -15.33 0.80 1.79
N VAL A 178 -15.09 -0.07 0.81
CA VAL A 178 -15.34 0.22 -0.61
C VAL A 178 -16.29 -0.81 -1.18
N TRP A 179 -17.43 -0.36 -1.67
CA TRP A 179 -18.37 -1.20 -2.38
C TRP A 179 -17.96 -1.31 -3.85
N VAL A 180 -17.99 -2.52 -4.40
CA VAL A 180 -17.64 -2.79 -5.80
C VAL A 180 -18.78 -3.58 -6.44
N LYS A 181 -19.28 -3.12 -7.58
CA LYS A 181 -20.29 -3.82 -8.37
C LYS A 181 -19.60 -4.79 -9.33
N VAL A 182 -19.84 -6.09 -9.15
CA VAL A 182 -19.24 -7.16 -9.96
C VAL A 182 -20.29 -7.72 -10.91
N ASP A 183 -19.92 -7.86 -12.19
CA ASP A 183 -20.84 -8.31 -13.25
C ASP A 183 -21.34 -9.74 -13.01
N SER A 184 -20.46 -10.64 -12.62
CA SER A 184 -20.78 -12.05 -12.37
C SER A 184 -19.84 -12.71 -11.37
N LEU A 185 -20.44 -13.45 -10.42
CA LEU A 185 -19.81 -14.34 -9.45
C LEU A 185 -20.43 -15.73 -9.59
N PRO A 186 -19.78 -16.66 -10.32
CA PRO A 186 -20.34 -17.99 -10.53
C PRO A 186 -20.50 -18.76 -9.22
N ASP A 187 -21.47 -19.67 -9.18
CA ASP A 187 -21.74 -20.52 -8.02
C ASP A 187 -20.52 -21.38 -7.62
N GLU A 188 -20.40 -21.70 -6.34
CA GLU A 188 -19.35 -22.55 -5.76
C GLU A 188 -17.89 -22.23 -6.21
N THR A 189 -17.60 -20.96 -6.55
CA THR A 189 -16.28 -20.57 -7.07
C THR A 189 -15.72 -19.27 -6.47
N THR A 190 -14.42 -19.09 -6.64
CA THR A 190 -13.71 -17.85 -6.33
C THR A 190 -13.46 -17.06 -7.62
N THR A 191 -13.98 -15.84 -7.66
CA THR A 191 -13.74 -14.87 -8.72
C THR A 191 -12.66 -13.88 -8.27
N GLN A 192 -11.69 -13.64 -9.13
CA GLN A 192 -10.66 -12.64 -8.88
C GLN A 192 -11.00 -11.32 -9.58
N ILE A 193 -10.90 -10.22 -8.83
CA ILE A 193 -10.85 -8.86 -9.38
C ILE A 193 -9.52 -8.20 -8.98
N LEU A 194 -9.14 -7.14 -9.68
CA LEU A 194 -7.90 -6.39 -9.45
C LEU A 194 -8.22 -4.98 -8.98
N LEU A 195 -7.67 -4.58 -7.84
CA LEU A 195 -7.60 -3.19 -7.41
C LEU A 195 -6.28 -2.58 -7.89
N LYS A 196 -6.35 -1.63 -8.82
CA LYS A 196 -5.20 -0.93 -9.39
C LYS A 196 -5.15 0.52 -8.86
N ARG A 197 -3.94 1.00 -8.59
CA ARG A 197 -3.68 2.38 -8.14
C ARG A 197 -3.09 3.21 -9.26
N ASN A 198 -3.46 4.49 -9.36
CA ASN A 198 -2.85 5.48 -10.28
C ASN A 198 -2.77 5.00 -11.75
N GLN A 199 -3.57 3.99 -12.09
CA GLN A 199 -3.72 3.42 -13.42
C GLN A 199 -5.08 3.93 -13.87
N GLY A 200 -5.09 4.82 -14.86
CA GLY A 200 -6.29 5.52 -15.30
C GLY A 200 -7.47 4.55 -15.49
N GLY A 201 -8.57 4.86 -14.80
CA GLY A 201 -9.90 4.32 -15.05
C GLY A 201 -10.81 5.44 -15.54
N SER A 202 -11.83 5.10 -16.31
CA SER A 202 -12.90 6.04 -16.68
C SER A 202 -13.92 6.25 -15.56
N TYR A 203 -14.05 5.28 -14.65
CA TYR A 203 -14.98 5.38 -13.51
C TYR A 203 -14.30 5.94 -12.27
N SER A 204 -15.01 6.85 -11.59
CA SER A 204 -14.74 7.36 -10.26
C SER A 204 -15.63 6.68 -9.23
N SER A 205 -15.41 6.97 -7.95
CA SER A 205 -16.30 6.57 -6.86
C SER A 205 -17.68 7.18 -7.10
N ASP A 206 -18.70 6.34 -7.26
CA ASP A 206 -20.06 6.73 -7.63
C ASP A 206 -21.05 5.69 -7.09
N GLY A 207 -21.94 6.12 -6.19
CA GLY A 207 -22.92 5.24 -5.56
C GLY A 207 -24.07 4.87 -6.50
N ASP A 208 -24.52 5.79 -7.35
CA ASP A 208 -25.62 5.59 -8.30
C ASP A 208 -25.30 4.50 -9.32
N ASP A 209 -24.06 4.48 -9.80
CA ASP A 209 -23.59 3.44 -10.72
C ASP A 209 -23.34 2.08 -10.02
N THR A 210 -23.06 2.10 -8.71
CA THR A 210 -22.65 0.93 -7.92
C THR A 210 -23.86 0.15 -7.38
N PHE A 211 -24.87 0.85 -6.87
CA PHE A 211 -26.05 0.25 -6.24
C PHE A 211 -27.25 0.17 -7.18
N ILE A 212 -28.33 -0.47 -6.74
CA ILE A 212 -29.61 -0.51 -7.48
C ILE A 212 -30.37 0.81 -7.30
N PHE A 213 -30.20 1.41 -6.13
CA PHE A 213 -30.60 2.77 -5.77
C PHE A 213 -29.56 3.28 -4.78
N PHE A 214 -29.25 4.57 -4.85
CA PHE A 214 -28.36 5.24 -3.94
C PHE A 214 -28.78 6.69 -3.75
N ASP A 215 -28.63 7.20 -2.55
CA ASP A 215 -28.64 8.63 -2.26
C ASP A 215 -27.91 8.91 -0.94
N ASP A 216 -26.82 9.68 -1.01
CA ASP A 216 -26.09 10.22 0.14
C ASP A 216 -26.32 11.73 0.33
N PHE A 217 -27.19 12.34 -0.47
CA PHE A 217 -27.59 13.75 -0.41
C PHE A 217 -26.46 14.77 -0.59
N GLU A 218 -25.24 14.33 -0.97
CA GLU A 218 -24.04 15.18 -1.00
C GLU A 218 -24.04 16.23 -2.14
N ASP A 219 -24.96 16.10 -3.09
CA ASP A 219 -25.16 17.06 -4.17
C ASP A 219 -25.97 18.32 -3.72
N GLY A 220 -26.57 18.25 -2.52
CA GLY A 220 -27.34 19.34 -1.93
C GLY A 220 -28.75 19.51 -2.50
N ASN A 221 -29.27 18.53 -3.25
CA ASN A 221 -30.58 18.62 -3.91
C ASN A 221 -31.47 17.43 -3.57
N PHE A 222 -32.49 17.64 -2.75
CA PHE A 222 -33.44 16.58 -2.42
C PHE A 222 -34.30 16.07 -3.59
N ASN A 223 -34.55 16.91 -4.61
CA ASN A 223 -35.57 16.62 -5.65
C ASN A 223 -35.01 16.01 -6.94
N ASP A 224 -33.77 15.52 -6.94
CA ASP A 224 -33.21 14.74 -8.05
C ASP A 224 -33.64 13.25 -7.99
N ASN A 225 -33.77 12.72 -6.77
CA ASN A 225 -34.05 11.32 -6.48
C ASN A 225 -35.37 11.12 -5.73
N TRP A 226 -35.99 12.18 -5.20
CA TRP A 226 -37.19 12.08 -4.36
C TRP A 226 -38.36 12.98 -4.77
N ASN A 227 -39.54 12.37 -4.77
CA ASN A 227 -40.83 13.03 -4.89
C ASN A 227 -41.43 13.24 -3.51
N ILE A 228 -41.55 14.50 -3.10
CA ILE A 228 -42.24 14.87 -1.86
C ILE A 228 -43.74 14.57 -2.01
N VAL A 229 -44.25 13.64 -1.19
CA VAL A 229 -45.68 13.35 -1.10
C VAL A 229 -46.34 14.25 -0.05
N SER A 230 -45.66 14.47 1.07
CA SER A 230 -46.14 15.28 2.20
C SER A 230 -44.99 15.69 3.13
N GLY A 231 -45.15 16.83 3.79
CA GLY A 231 -44.13 17.40 4.68
C GLY A 231 -43.23 18.42 3.99
N ASP A 232 -42.52 19.20 4.80
CA ASP A 232 -41.53 20.17 4.34
C ASP A 232 -40.15 19.52 4.50
N TRP A 233 -39.44 19.37 3.38
CA TRP A 233 -38.15 18.70 3.28
C TRP A 233 -37.07 19.67 2.84
N GLU A 234 -35.89 19.54 3.43
CA GLU A 234 -34.70 20.30 3.08
C GLU A 234 -33.44 19.43 3.14
N ILE A 235 -32.34 19.93 2.59
CA ILE A 235 -31.02 19.36 2.83
C ILE A 235 -30.38 20.12 3.99
N SER A 236 -30.01 19.39 5.03
CA SER A 236 -29.30 19.91 6.20
C SER A 236 -27.83 19.52 6.16
N THR A 237 -26.96 20.43 6.63
CA THR A 237 -25.53 20.17 6.87
C THR A 237 -25.21 19.99 8.36
N ASP A 238 -26.24 19.99 9.21
CA ASP A 238 -26.13 19.89 10.68
C ASP A 238 -26.50 18.48 11.14
N SER A 239 -25.72 17.48 10.70
CA SER A 239 -26.04 16.07 10.90
C SER A 239 -25.28 15.40 12.04
N ASP A 240 -24.18 15.97 12.52
CA ASP A 240 -23.19 15.33 13.39
C ASP A 240 -22.49 14.09 12.76
N LEU A 241 -22.77 13.74 11.50
CA LEU A 241 -22.15 12.62 10.78
C LEU A 241 -20.85 13.04 10.10
N SER A 242 -19.95 12.07 9.93
CA SER A 242 -18.74 12.19 9.12
C SER A 242 -19.08 12.20 7.63
N TYR A 243 -18.32 12.94 6.83
CA TYR A 243 -18.45 12.97 5.37
C TYR A 243 -18.13 11.60 4.74
N TYR A 244 -19.05 11.08 3.94
CA TYR A 244 -18.87 9.87 3.13
C TYR A 244 -17.98 10.14 1.89
N ASN A 245 -17.56 9.12 1.16
CA ASN A 245 -16.68 9.25 -0.03
C ASN A 245 -15.21 9.60 0.27
N GLY A 246 -14.75 9.32 1.48
CA GLY A 246 -13.34 9.34 1.90
C GLY A 246 -12.67 10.71 2.00
N GLY A 247 -13.43 11.79 1.90
CA GLY A 247 -12.92 13.17 1.97
C GLY A 247 -13.08 13.84 3.35
N SER A 248 -12.74 15.13 3.41
CA SER A 248 -12.89 15.98 4.60
C SER A 248 -14.02 17.01 4.45
N GLY A 249 -15.15 16.60 3.87
CA GLY A 249 -16.28 17.48 3.58
C GLY A 249 -17.20 17.72 4.79
N THR A 250 -18.29 18.46 4.54
CA THR A 250 -19.42 18.54 5.47
C THR A 250 -20.51 17.65 4.91
N ASN A 251 -21.00 16.73 5.73
CA ASN A 251 -22.03 15.79 5.33
C ASN A 251 -23.36 16.51 5.11
N HIS A 252 -24.06 16.15 4.04
CA HIS A 252 -25.41 16.57 3.78
C HIS A 252 -26.36 15.44 4.16
N VAL A 253 -27.55 15.78 4.65
CA VAL A 253 -28.58 14.79 4.99
C VAL A 253 -29.94 15.32 4.57
N ALA A 254 -30.84 14.44 4.15
CA ALA A 254 -32.24 14.79 4.03
C ALA A 254 -32.81 15.09 5.41
N HIS A 255 -33.48 16.23 5.55
CA HIS A 255 -34.13 16.66 6.78
C HIS A 255 -35.61 16.91 6.52
N LEU A 256 -36.46 16.25 7.29
CA LEU A 256 -37.89 16.47 7.34
C LEU A 256 -38.21 17.36 8.55
N GLU A 257 -38.59 18.60 8.28
CA GLU A 257 -38.79 19.65 9.30
C GLU A 257 -39.84 19.28 10.35
N ALA A 258 -39.70 19.80 11.58
CA ALA A 258 -40.63 19.53 12.67
C ALA A 258 -42.09 19.90 12.33
N SER A 259 -43.01 18.94 12.50
CA SER A 259 -44.45 19.17 12.27
C SER A 259 -45.33 18.20 13.07
N ASP A 260 -46.53 18.67 13.45
CA ASP A 260 -47.61 17.84 14.01
C ASP A 260 -48.42 17.11 12.93
N THR A 261 -48.05 17.27 11.66
CA THR A 261 -48.76 16.65 10.54
C THR A 261 -48.37 15.19 10.44
N GLU A 262 -49.38 14.31 10.49
CA GLU A 262 -49.17 12.87 10.38
C GLU A 262 -48.79 12.43 8.95
N TYR A 263 -48.04 11.33 8.85
CA TYR A 263 -47.71 10.62 7.59
C TYR A 263 -47.00 11.49 6.54
N ARG A 264 -46.01 12.28 6.97
CA ARG A 264 -45.15 13.07 6.08
C ARG A 264 -44.13 12.14 5.43
N ARG A 265 -43.97 12.18 4.12
CA ARG A 265 -43.13 11.24 3.39
C ARG A 265 -42.65 11.75 2.05
N ALA A 266 -41.52 11.21 1.62
CA ALA A 266 -41.04 11.28 0.26
C ALA A 266 -40.89 9.85 -0.29
N VAL A 267 -40.99 9.72 -1.61
CA VAL A 267 -40.79 8.45 -2.32
C VAL A 267 -39.73 8.63 -3.39
N SER A 268 -38.95 7.58 -3.68
CA SER A 268 -37.97 7.64 -4.75
C SER A 268 -38.64 8.00 -6.09
N ASP A 269 -37.96 8.76 -6.94
CA ASP A 269 -38.47 9.17 -8.25
C ASP A 269 -38.62 7.97 -9.18
N ASP A 270 -37.56 7.18 -9.25
CA ASP A 270 -37.52 5.99 -10.06
C ASP A 270 -37.96 4.74 -9.28
N PRO A 271 -38.69 3.84 -9.95
CA PRO A 271 -39.03 2.57 -9.37
C PRO A 271 -37.82 1.64 -9.34
N LEU A 272 -37.65 0.94 -8.23
CA LEU A 272 -36.69 -0.13 -8.06
C LEU A 272 -36.93 -1.24 -9.08
N SER A 273 -35.91 -1.52 -9.88
CA SER A 273 -35.86 -2.67 -10.76
C SER A 273 -35.49 -3.93 -9.97
N VAL A 274 -36.46 -4.51 -9.27
CA VAL A 274 -36.29 -5.78 -8.55
C VAL A 274 -36.74 -6.97 -9.39
N VAL A 275 -35.95 -8.03 -9.36
CA VAL A 275 -36.23 -9.36 -9.91
C VAL A 275 -36.80 -10.24 -8.80
N ASP A 276 -37.67 -11.18 -9.13
CA ASP A 276 -38.37 -11.94 -8.10
C ASP A 276 -37.48 -12.95 -7.37
N GLU A 277 -36.46 -13.50 -8.03
CA GLU A 277 -35.57 -14.55 -7.51
C GLU A 277 -34.42 -14.01 -6.64
N ASP A 278 -34.14 -12.71 -6.69
CA ASP A 278 -33.09 -12.06 -5.90
C ASP A 278 -33.59 -11.63 -4.52
N ILE A 279 -32.69 -11.66 -3.54
CA ILE A 279 -32.86 -11.04 -2.22
C ILE A 279 -32.26 -9.64 -2.26
N TYR A 280 -32.99 -8.66 -1.74
CA TYR A 280 -32.54 -7.26 -1.70
C TYR A 280 -32.37 -6.78 -0.28
N ILE A 281 -31.43 -5.87 -0.08
CA ILE A 281 -31.23 -5.12 1.14
C ILE A 281 -31.44 -3.64 0.84
N LEU A 282 -32.29 -2.99 1.62
CA LEU A 282 -32.36 -1.53 1.76
C LEU A 282 -31.66 -1.16 3.06
N ASP A 283 -30.55 -0.43 2.95
CA ASP A 283 -29.78 0.11 4.07
C ASP A 283 -29.94 1.64 4.11
N ALA A 284 -30.06 2.23 5.30
CA ALA A 284 -30.07 3.69 5.47
C ALA A 284 -29.59 4.10 6.87
N LEU A 285 -29.13 5.34 6.99
CA LEU A 285 -28.95 6.00 8.27
C LEU A 285 -30.17 6.86 8.57
N VAL A 286 -30.69 6.75 9.80
CA VAL A 286 -31.85 7.55 10.21
C VAL A 286 -31.68 8.13 11.61
N LYS A 287 -32.21 9.33 11.82
CA LYS A 287 -32.32 9.98 13.13
C LYS A 287 -33.69 10.62 13.24
N GLY A 288 -34.29 10.62 14.43
CA GLY A 288 -35.52 11.36 14.70
C GLY A 288 -35.42 12.13 16.00
N HIS A 289 -36.13 13.23 16.12
CA HIS A 289 -36.25 14.01 17.35
C HIS A 289 -37.70 14.46 17.57
N THR A 290 -38.15 14.31 18.81
CA THR A 290 -39.50 14.61 19.27
C THR A 290 -39.51 16.01 19.88
N GLY A 291 -40.00 17.01 19.15
CA GLY A 291 -40.02 18.42 19.59
C GLY A 291 -40.91 18.72 20.82
N ALA A 292 -41.51 17.72 21.47
CA ALA A 292 -42.48 17.88 22.53
C ALA A 292 -41.85 18.16 23.91
N THR A 293 -42.07 19.36 24.46
CA THR A 293 -41.79 19.66 25.87
C THR A 293 -42.96 19.24 26.76
N GLY A 294 -42.85 18.05 27.37
CA GLY A 294 -43.65 17.68 28.53
C GLY A 294 -44.89 16.84 28.24
N GLY A 295 -44.67 15.54 28.03
CA GLY A 295 -45.67 14.48 28.09
C GLY A 295 -44.97 13.14 27.91
N SER A 296 -45.28 12.16 28.75
CA SER A 296 -44.60 10.87 28.78
C SER A 296 -44.90 10.05 27.52
N ALA A 297 -43.84 9.55 26.86
CA ALA A 297 -43.82 8.75 25.63
C ALA A 297 -43.93 9.64 24.36
N ASP A 298 -43.16 9.45 23.29
CA ASP A 298 -42.84 8.22 22.57
C ASP A 298 -41.53 8.41 21.77
N SER A 299 -40.85 7.33 21.40
CA SER A 299 -39.73 7.35 20.46
C SER A 299 -40.17 7.89 19.08
N PRO A 300 -39.36 8.67 18.34
CA PRO A 300 -39.69 9.11 16.99
C PRO A 300 -40.08 7.95 16.06
N ASP A 301 -41.23 8.10 15.40
CA ASP A 301 -41.82 7.09 14.49
C ASP A 301 -41.17 7.18 13.11
N THR A 302 -39.92 6.73 12.99
CA THR A 302 -39.18 6.84 11.73
C THR A 302 -39.71 5.81 10.73
N MET A 303 -39.84 6.23 9.47
CA MET A 303 -40.35 5.39 8.39
C MET A 303 -39.30 5.23 7.30
N LEU A 304 -38.88 3.99 7.09
CA LEU A 304 -38.07 3.54 5.98
C LEU A 304 -38.74 2.29 5.42
N GLY A 305 -38.90 2.20 4.10
CA GLY A 305 -39.49 1.00 3.52
C GLY A 305 -39.74 1.05 2.02
N PHE A 306 -40.49 0.06 1.52
CA PHE A 306 -40.81 -0.09 0.10
C PHE A 306 -42.25 0.36 -0.20
N TYR A 307 -42.41 1.40 -1.00
CA TYR A 307 -43.71 1.96 -1.39
C TYR A 307 -44.21 1.40 -2.73
N SER A 308 -45.54 1.32 -2.91
CA SER A 308 -46.17 1.00 -4.20
C SER A 308 -47.18 2.08 -4.57
N ASP A 309 -47.26 2.43 -5.86
CA ASP A 309 -48.02 3.57 -6.41
C ASP A 309 -49.52 3.67 -6.03
N ASN A 310 -50.13 2.61 -5.49
CA ASN A 310 -51.56 2.59 -5.21
C ASN A 310 -51.86 3.00 -3.76
N GLY A 311 -51.82 4.31 -3.50
CA GLY A 311 -52.08 4.91 -2.20
C GLY A 311 -53.31 4.37 -1.44
N GLY A 312 -53.06 3.93 -0.21
CA GLY A 312 -54.08 3.60 0.78
C GLY A 312 -53.61 3.96 2.19
N ASN A 313 -54.53 4.45 3.03
CA ASN A 313 -54.32 4.71 4.46
C ASN A 313 -54.76 3.47 5.24
N ASN A 314 -53.86 2.66 5.83
CA ASN A 314 -54.11 1.68 6.93
C ASN A 314 -52.80 0.96 7.39
N TYR A 315 -52.71 0.60 8.70
CA TYR A 315 -51.50 0.13 9.43
C TYR A 315 -51.78 -1.12 10.29
N TYR A 316 -50.87 -2.11 10.49
CA TYR A 316 -50.90 -3.06 11.63
C TYR A 316 -49.54 -3.73 12.02
N ASN A 317 -49.44 -4.13 13.31
CA ASN A 317 -48.25 -4.35 14.18
C ASN A 317 -47.84 -5.81 14.50
N SER A 318 -46.60 -6.02 15.00
CA SER A 318 -46.23 -7.14 15.89
C SER A 318 -45.09 -6.77 16.89
N PHE A 319 -45.10 -7.34 18.11
CA PHE A 319 -44.39 -6.85 19.33
C PHE A 319 -43.28 -7.78 19.87
N ASN A 320 -42.15 -7.21 20.32
CA ASN A 320 -41.50 -7.49 21.63
C ASN A 320 -40.22 -6.65 21.87
N GLY A 321 -40.23 -5.69 22.80
CA GLY A 321 -39.02 -5.04 23.34
C GLY A 321 -38.99 -3.51 23.29
N TYR A 322 -37.90 -2.93 23.84
CA TYR A 322 -37.65 -1.47 23.83
C TYR A 322 -37.23 -0.95 22.44
N ASP A 323 -36.79 -1.83 21.55
CA ASP A 323 -36.50 -1.55 20.14
C ASP A 323 -37.63 -2.18 19.29
N GLN A 324 -38.48 -1.34 18.70
CA GLN A 324 -39.71 -1.82 18.05
C GLN A 324 -39.61 -1.69 16.53
N VAL A 325 -39.70 -2.82 15.83
CA VAL A 325 -39.68 -2.92 14.37
C VAL A 325 -41.04 -3.42 13.88
N PHE A 326 -41.78 -2.56 13.18
CA PHE A 326 -43.13 -2.85 12.69
C PHE A 326 -43.12 -3.18 11.19
N ALA A 327 -43.74 -4.29 10.79
CA ALA A 327 -43.86 -4.71 9.40
C ALA A 327 -45.35 -4.88 9.00
N ILE A 328 -45.82 -4.20 7.95
CA ILE A 328 -47.25 -4.16 7.57
C ILE A 328 -47.54 -5.09 6.39
N CYS A 329 -48.59 -5.93 6.49
CA CYS A 329 -49.25 -6.63 5.36
C CYS A 329 -50.80 -6.71 5.49
N LYS A 330 -51.47 -6.91 4.35
CA LYS A 330 -52.86 -6.51 3.96
C LYS A 330 -54.05 -7.15 4.70
N ASN A 331 -55.20 -6.45 4.73
CA ASN A 331 -56.44 -7.04 4.18
C ASN A 331 -57.46 -5.98 3.62
N GLY A 332 -57.61 -5.95 2.29
CA GLY A 332 -58.57 -5.17 1.45
C GLY A 332 -58.56 -3.64 1.62
N ASP A 333 -58.11 -2.77 0.72
CA ASP A 333 -57.86 -2.75 -0.72
C ASP A 333 -56.65 -1.80 -0.98
N SER A 334 -55.85 -2.11 -2.02
CA SER A 334 -54.81 -1.31 -2.73
C SER A 334 -53.98 -0.24 -1.97
N ASN A 335 -52.64 -0.27 -1.82
CA ASN A 335 -51.54 -1.23 -1.61
C ASN A 335 -50.30 -0.38 -1.19
N ALA A 336 -49.92 -0.33 0.10
CA ALA A 336 -48.63 0.22 0.58
C ALA A 336 -48.01 -0.76 1.59
N VAL A 337 -46.70 -1.05 1.49
CA VAL A 337 -45.97 -1.92 2.44
C VAL A 337 -45.06 -1.04 3.27
N LEU A 338 -45.54 -0.60 4.44
CA LEU A 338 -44.82 0.37 5.27
C LEU A 338 -44.17 -0.37 6.45
N SER A 339 -42.93 -0.02 6.79
CA SER A 339 -42.29 -0.39 8.04
C SER A 339 -42.02 0.86 8.85
N ASN A 340 -42.38 0.83 10.14
CA ASN A 340 -42.08 1.89 11.09
C ASN A 340 -41.08 1.35 12.10
N ILE A 341 -40.11 2.17 12.47
CA ILE A 341 -39.08 1.84 13.43
C ILE A 341 -39.05 2.94 14.49
N PHE A 342 -39.08 2.51 15.76
CA PHE A 342 -38.99 3.42 16.90
C PHE A 342 -37.52 3.58 17.26
N THR A 343 -36.97 4.73 16.93
CA THR A 343 -35.60 5.11 17.28
C THR A 343 -35.61 5.83 18.63
N LYS A 344 -34.52 5.79 19.41
CA LYS A 344 -34.43 6.70 20.56
C LYS A 344 -34.28 8.12 20.06
N ASP A 345 -34.90 9.01 20.82
CA ASP A 345 -34.89 10.44 20.56
C ASP A 345 -33.47 10.99 20.36
N ASN A 346 -33.29 11.69 19.24
CA ASN A 346 -32.09 12.37 18.81
C ASN A 346 -30.82 11.50 18.79
N GLN A 347 -30.95 10.25 18.31
CA GLN A 347 -29.82 9.34 18.06
C GLN A 347 -29.87 8.82 16.63
N TRP A 348 -28.69 8.62 16.02
CA TRP A 348 -28.58 7.99 14.71
C TRP A 348 -28.68 6.47 14.83
N TYR A 349 -29.30 5.85 13.83
CA TYR A 349 -29.46 4.42 13.67
C TYR A 349 -29.03 4.01 12.28
N TYR A 350 -28.42 2.83 12.16
CA TYR A 350 -28.28 2.15 10.88
C TYR A 350 -29.39 1.12 10.76
N GLU A 351 -30.23 1.33 9.76
CA GLU A 351 -31.40 0.50 9.49
C GLU A 351 -31.14 -0.37 8.27
N LYS A 352 -31.57 -1.62 8.36
CA LYS A 352 -31.51 -2.58 7.25
C LYS A 352 -32.81 -3.33 7.12
N LEU A 353 -33.34 -3.36 5.91
CA LEU A 353 -34.52 -4.12 5.52
C LEU A 353 -34.14 -5.13 4.45
N ILE A 354 -34.35 -6.42 4.72
CA ILE A 354 -34.11 -7.51 3.79
C ILE A 354 -35.44 -7.92 3.16
N LEU A 355 -35.52 -7.85 1.83
CA LEU A 355 -36.65 -8.31 1.04
C LEU A 355 -36.31 -9.64 0.36
N GLU A 356 -36.86 -10.73 0.87
CA GLU A 356 -36.65 -12.11 0.40
C GLU A 356 -37.93 -12.68 -0.26
N GLN A 357 -37.80 -13.68 -1.14
CA GLN A 357 -38.96 -14.39 -1.70
C GLN A 357 -39.40 -15.54 -0.77
N GLU A 358 -40.71 -15.72 -0.54
CA GLU A 358 -41.22 -16.86 0.24
C GLU A 358 -41.10 -18.17 -0.55
N ASP A 359 -40.72 -19.24 0.14
CA ASP A 359 -40.55 -20.58 -0.41
C ASP A 359 -41.91 -21.14 -0.90
N LYS A 360 -41.96 -21.67 -2.13
CA LYS A 360 -43.16 -21.96 -2.97
C LYS A 360 -44.20 -22.97 -2.41
N ASN A 361 -44.15 -23.34 -1.13
CA ASN A 361 -44.81 -24.53 -0.61
C ASN A 361 -46.18 -24.31 0.05
N VAL A 362 -46.71 -23.08 0.14
CA VAL A 362 -48.05 -22.83 0.69
C VAL A 362 -48.87 -21.92 -0.21
N GLY A 363 -49.53 -22.51 -1.20
CA GLY A 363 -50.73 -21.90 -1.79
C GLY A 363 -50.52 -20.86 -2.90
N GLY A 364 -49.67 -21.13 -3.90
CA GLY A 364 -49.85 -20.60 -5.27
C GLY A 364 -49.71 -19.09 -5.52
N ASP A 365 -49.51 -18.26 -4.50
CA ASP A 365 -49.22 -16.83 -4.61
C ASP A 365 -47.70 -16.58 -4.43
N GLU A 366 -47.10 -15.66 -5.20
CA GLU A 366 -45.65 -15.34 -5.16
C GLU A 366 -45.35 -14.34 -4.03
N ASN A 367 -45.60 -14.73 -2.77
CA ASN A 367 -45.37 -13.83 -1.64
C ASN A 367 -43.87 -13.54 -1.44
N LYS A 368 -43.51 -12.29 -1.09
CA LYS A 368 -42.17 -11.93 -0.59
C LYS A 368 -42.23 -11.73 0.93
N ILE A 369 -41.20 -12.12 1.66
CA ILE A 369 -41.06 -11.84 3.10
C ILE A 369 -40.12 -10.65 3.27
N CYS A 370 -40.56 -9.62 4.00
CA CYS A 370 -39.64 -8.60 4.50
C CYS A 370 -39.16 -9.02 5.90
N LYS A 371 -37.84 -9.06 6.10
CA LYS A 371 -37.16 -9.14 7.40
C LYS A 371 -36.51 -7.79 7.68
N ALA A 372 -36.36 -7.42 8.94
CA ALA A 372 -35.83 -6.10 9.31
C ALA A 372 -34.85 -6.22 10.47
N SER A 373 -33.79 -5.40 10.45
CA SER A 373 -32.76 -5.33 11.47
C SER A 373 -32.38 -3.89 11.74
N LEU A 374 -32.13 -3.58 13.01
CA LEU A 374 -31.84 -2.23 13.50
C LEU A 374 -30.61 -2.26 14.40
N TRP A 375 -29.69 -1.32 14.18
CA TRP A 375 -28.53 -1.11 15.04
C TRP A 375 -28.41 0.35 15.47
N GLU A 376 -28.41 0.59 16.78
CA GLU A 376 -28.13 1.91 17.37
C GLU A 376 -26.65 2.28 17.16
N LEU A 377 -26.41 3.52 16.73
CA LEU A 377 -25.07 4.03 16.48
C LEU A 377 -24.46 4.61 17.76
N PHE A 378 -23.52 3.89 18.38
CA PHE A 378 -22.68 4.43 19.44
C PHE A 378 -21.31 4.85 18.89
N ASN A 379 -20.92 6.11 19.09
CA ASN A 379 -19.56 6.64 18.91
C ASN A 379 -18.93 6.54 17.50
N GLY A 380 -19.53 7.14 16.46
CA GLY A 380 -18.85 7.37 15.16
C GLY A 380 -18.67 6.09 14.34
N TYR A 381 -19.73 5.71 13.62
CA TYR A 381 -19.98 4.39 13.06
C TYR A 381 -18.92 3.80 12.11
N SER A 382 -18.77 2.47 12.18
CA SER A 382 -18.07 1.60 11.22
C SER A 382 -19.00 0.56 10.60
N GLY A 383 -20.16 0.98 10.06
CA GLY A 383 -20.96 0.12 9.18
C GLY A 383 -21.54 -1.15 9.81
N ASP A 384 -22.25 -1.91 8.97
CA ASP A 384 -22.42 -3.33 9.26
C ASP A 384 -21.03 -4.00 9.28
N THR A 385 -20.65 -4.54 10.44
CA THR A 385 -19.35 -5.22 10.62
C THR A 385 -19.20 -6.47 9.75
N ASN A 386 -20.30 -7.04 9.23
CA ASN A 386 -20.23 -8.18 8.33
C ASN A 386 -21.46 -8.26 7.39
N PRO A 387 -21.51 -7.45 6.31
CA PRO A 387 -22.67 -7.36 5.42
C PRO A 387 -22.95 -8.58 4.56
N ASN A 388 -22.06 -9.58 4.61
CA ASN A 388 -22.19 -10.83 3.89
C ASN A 388 -22.65 -12.01 4.77
N TYR A 389 -22.79 -11.85 6.10
CA TYR A 389 -23.03 -12.95 7.06
C TYR A 389 -24.25 -12.76 7.98
N ASN A 390 -25.08 -11.75 7.72
CA ASN A 390 -25.75 -11.02 8.79
C ASN A 390 -27.09 -11.63 9.27
N LEU A 391 -27.03 -12.74 10.01
CA LEU A 391 -28.20 -13.40 10.64
C LEU A 391 -28.27 -13.25 12.18
N ASP A 392 -27.20 -12.82 12.87
CA ASP A 392 -27.10 -12.94 14.34
C ASP A 392 -27.72 -11.78 15.16
N SER A 393 -28.29 -10.75 14.52
CA SER A 393 -28.86 -9.58 15.24
C SER A 393 -30.20 -9.07 14.70
N MET A 394 -30.89 -9.84 13.84
CA MET A 394 -32.18 -9.44 13.32
C MET A 394 -33.29 -9.66 14.35
N LEU A 395 -34.17 -8.66 14.52
CA LEU A 395 -35.51 -8.90 15.06
C LEU A 395 -36.31 -9.54 13.93
N ASP A 396 -36.54 -10.86 14.01
CA ASP A 396 -37.31 -11.61 13.00
C ASP A 396 -38.81 -11.18 13.00
N THR A 397 -39.10 -10.01 12.45
CA THR A 397 -40.46 -9.63 12.07
C THR A 397 -40.65 -10.01 10.62
N THR A 398 -41.50 -11.00 10.34
CA THR A 398 -41.82 -11.47 8.98
C THR A 398 -43.15 -10.87 8.53
N CYS A 399 -43.21 -10.30 7.32
CA CYS A 399 -44.46 -9.85 6.71
C CYS A 399 -44.64 -10.37 5.27
N GLU A 400 -45.83 -10.89 4.97
CA GLU A 400 -46.19 -11.47 3.66
C GLU A 400 -46.58 -10.39 2.62
N VAL A 401 -45.63 -9.99 1.79
CA VAL A 401 -45.85 -9.07 0.67
C VAL A 401 -46.45 -9.84 -0.50
N THR A 402 -47.77 -9.72 -0.71
CA THR A 402 -48.44 -10.38 -1.85
C THR A 402 -47.97 -9.82 -3.19
N SER A 403 -47.49 -10.68 -4.09
CA SER A 403 -47.28 -10.36 -5.50
C SER A 403 -48.62 -10.11 -6.19
N TYR A 404 -48.93 -8.86 -6.49
CA TYR A 404 -49.83 -8.59 -7.61
C TYR A 404 -49.07 -7.80 -8.66
N SER A 405 -49.00 -8.42 -9.84
CA SER A 405 -48.30 -7.98 -11.04
C SER A 405 -48.51 -6.48 -11.34
N SER A 406 -47.41 -5.84 -11.75
CA SER A 406 -47.31 -4.54 -12.43
C SER A 406 -47.20 -3.24 -11.62
N THR A 407 -46.98 -3.28 -10.30
CA THR A 407 -46.73 -2.04 -9.53
C THR A 407 -45.24 -1.75 -9.42
N ARG A 408 -44.86 -0.55 -9.85
CA ARG A 408 -43.57 0.07 -9.55
C ARG A 408 -43.35 0.11 -8.03
N LYS A 409 -42.18 -0.34 -7.58
CA LYS A 409 -41.78 -0.33 -6.17
C LYS A 409 -40.84 0.84 -5.96
N HIS A 410 -41.18 1.76 -5.10
CA HIS A 410 -40.36 2.91 -4.76
C HIS A 410 -39.74 2.70 -3.38
N ILE A 411 -38.67 3.42 -3.07
CA ILE A 411 -38.24 3.57 -1.68
C ILE A 411 -39.08 4.68 -1.07
N LEU A 412 -39.30 4.61 0.23
CA LEU A 412 -39.95 5.66 0.97
C LEU A 412 -39.19 5.97 2.25
N ILE A 413 -39.16 7.26 2.55
CA ILE A 413 -38.65 7.85 3.78
C ILE A 413 -39.68 8.81 4.37
N GLY A 414 -39.72 8.95 5.70
CA GLY A 414 -40.56 9.93 6.38
C GLY A 414 -41.05 9.49 7.75
N THR A 415 -42.32 9.77 8.05
CA THR A 415 -42.94 9.50 9.36
C THR A 415 -43.95 8.39 9.28
N GLY A 416 -43.87 7.50 10.27
CA GLY A 416 -44.76 6.36 10.41
C GLY A 416 -46.15 6.77 10.86
N GLN A 417 -46.22 7.64 11.89
CA GLN A 417 -47.43 8.34 12.32
C GLN A 417 -47.15 9.83 12.48
N GLY A 418 -46.16 10.24 13.27
CA GLY A 418 -45.63 11.61 13.26
C GLY A 418 -46.56 12.67 13.85
N SER A 419 -47.01 12.51 15.10
CA SER A 419 -48.05 13.37 15.71
C SER A 419 -47.55 14.33 16.81
N HIS A 420 -46.23 14.43 17.06
CA HIS A 420 -45.67 15.17 18.20
C HIS A 420 -44.60 16.21 17.86
N SER A 421 -44.81 17.01 16.81
CA SER A 421 -43.80 17.98 16.32
C SER A 421 -42.45 17.31 16.05
N GLU A 422 -42.48 16.15 15.41
CA GLU A 422 -41.30 15.33 15.16
C GLU A 422 -40.56 15.80 13.91
N GLU A 423 -39.23 15.72 13.94
CA GLU A 423 -38.34 15.97 12.81
C GLU A 423 -37.42 14.75 12.59
N PHE A 424 -37.01 14.52 11.35
CA PHE A 424 -36.27 13.32 10.96
C PHE A 424 -35.15 13.63 10.00
N TRP A 425 -34.07 12.87 10.09
CA TRP A 425 -32.93 12.95 9.18
C TRP A 425 -32.66 11.58 8.55
N PHE A 426 -32.31 11.58 7.27
CA PHE A 426 -31.98 10.38 6.51
C PHE A 426 -30.69 10.60 5.73
N ASP A 427 -29.88 9.55 5.61
CA ASP A 427 -28.59 9.60 4.92
C ASP A 427 -28.16 8.21 4.40
N ASN A 428 -27.24 8.17 3.42
CA ASN A 428 -26.62 6.98 2.84
C ASN A 428 -27.64 5.86 2.55
N ILE A 429 -28.72 6.23 1.87
CA ILE A 429 -29.81 5.32 1.51
C ILE A 429 -29.37 4.52 0.30
N LYS A 430 -29.41 3.20 0.39
CA LYS A 430 -29.01 2.34 -0.73
C LYS A 430 -29.74 1.03 -0.80
N VAL A 431 -29.90 0.53 -2.03
CA VAL A 431 -30.45 -0.79 -2.31
C VAL A 431 -29.41 -1.66 -3.00
N ARG A 432 -29.18 -2.85 -2.47
CA ARG A 432 -28.20 -3.82 -3.00
C ARG A 432 -28.75 -5.24 -2.99
N LYS A 433 -28.16 -6.13 -3.78
CA LYS A 433 -28.46 -7.55 -3.71
C LYS A 433 -27.83 -8.18 -2.46
N TYR A 434 -28.39 -9.31 -2.03
CA TYR A 434 -27.89 -10.08 -0.90
C TYR A 434 -27.72 -11.55 -1.24
N ALA A 435 -26.63 -12.13 -0.74
CA ALA A 435 -26.36 -13.55 -0.75
C ALA A 435 -25.56 -13.90 0.51
N ASP A 436 -25.88 -15.03 1.13
CA ASP A 436 -25.22 -15.47 2.35
C ASP A 436 -23.76 -15.92 2.09
N ASN A 437 -22.87 -15.59 3.02
CA ASN A 437 -21.49 -16.07 3.14
C ASN A 437 -20.56 -15.70 1.97
N VAL A 438 -20.80 -14.61 1.25
CA VAL A 438 -19.83 -14.11 0.26
C VAL A 438 -18.54 -13.69 0.98
N LEU A 439 -17.43 -14.35 0.68
CA LEU A 439 -16.13 -14.10 1.29
C LEU A 439 -15.27 -13.20 0.39
N VAL A 440 -14.58 -12.23 0.97
CA VAL A 440 -13.71 -11.29 0.24
C VAL A 440 -12.35 -11.23 0.91
N ASP A 441 -11.31 -11.64 0.19
CA ASP A 441 -9.92 -11.60 0.64
C ASP A 441 -9.09 -10.67 -0.26
N VAL A 442 -8.24 -9.83 0.34
CA VAL A 442 -7.39 -8.87 -0.38
C VAL A 442 -5.92 -9.25 -0.23
N TYR A 443 -5.24 -9.38 -1.36
CA TYR A 443 -3.83 -9.75 -1.44
C TYR A 443 -3.03 -8.69 -2.21
N GLU A 444 -1.94 -8.22 -1.64
CA GLU A 444 -1.01 -7.32 -2.32
C GLU A 444 -0.19 -8.09 -3.37
N VAL A 445 -0.22 -7.64 -4.63
CA VAL A 445 0.58 -8.20 -5.71
C VAL A 445 1.47 -7.14 -6.35
N LEU A 446 2.78 -7.39 -6.25
CA LEU A 446 3.81 -6.55 -6.82
C LEU A 446 4.38 -7.23 -8.06
N SER A 447 4.05 -6.69 -9.23
CA SER A 447 4.67 -7.11 -10.48
C SER A 447 5.63 -6.03 -10.98
N TYR A 448 6.90 -6.41 -11.13
CA TYR A 448 7.93 -5.57 -11.73
C TYR A 448 8.21 -6.13 -13.12
N ASN A 449 7.69 -5.47 -14.16
CA ASN A 449 8.16 -5.72 -15.51
C ASN A 449 9.52 -5.06 -15.66
N THR A 450 10.58 -5.76 -15.27
CA THR A 450 11.92 -5.38 -15.66
C THR A 450 12.04 -5.65 -17.16
N GLY A 451 12.17 -4.60 -17.96
CA GLY A 451 12.96 -4.73 -19.17
C GLY A 451 14.36 -5.10 -18.70
N GLN A 452 14.64 -6.40 -18.53
CA GLN A 452 15.96 -6.93 -18.20
C GLN A 452 16.92 -6.55 -19.33
N ASN A 453 17.44 -5.32 -19.29
CA ASN A 453 18.58 -4.96 -20.09
C ASN A 453 19.79 -5.38 -19.28
N ALA A 454 20.25 -6.62 -19.48
CA ALA A 454 21.59 -7.02 -19.11
C ALA A 454 22.55 -6.15 -19.92
N ILE A 455 23.08 -5.09 -19.31
CA ILE A 455 23.98 -4.15 -19.97
C ILE A 455 25.40 -4.43 -19.49
N ASN A 456 26.30 -4.57 -20.44
CA ASN A 456 27.70 -4.86 -20.20
C ASN A 456 28.41 -3.57 -19.74
N VAL A 457 28.85 -3.52 -18.47
CA VAL A 457 29.66 -2.40 -17.96
C VAL A 457 31.08 -2.57 -18.51
N SER A 458 31.40 -1.87 -19.61
CA SER A 458 32.67 -2.05 -20.32
C SER A 458 33.79 -1.09 -19.92
N GLU A 459 33.54 -0.13 -19.01
CA GLU A 459 34.51 0.94 -18.69
C GLU A 459 35.32 0.71 -17.40
N TYR A 460 34.78 -0.02 -16.41
CA TYR A 460 35.46 -0.27 -15.13
C TYR A 460 34.98 -1.57 -14.47
N HIS A 461 35.87 -2.21 -13.70
CA HIS A 461 35.62 -3.55 -13.14
C HIS A 461 35.83 -3.58 -11.63
N PHE A 462 35.05 -4.42 -10.95
CA PHE A 462 35.18 -4.67 -9.52
C PHE A 462 35.53 -6.14 -9.25
N GLU A 463 36.45 -6.34 -8.31
CA GLU A 463 36.76 -7.65 -7.72
C GLU A 463 36.50 -7.63 -6.20
N GLY A 464 36.34 -8.82 -5.61
CA GLY A 464 36.09 -8.96 -4.17
C GLY A 464 34.63 -8.73 -3.75
N VAL A 465 33.73 -8.56 -4.72
CA VAL A 465 32.27 -8.55 -4.50
C VAL A 465 31.78 -9.99 -4.25
N PRO A 466 30.97 -10.24 -3.20
CA PRO A 466 30.46 -11.59 -2.91
C PRO A 466 29.58 -12.14 -4.04
N SER A 467 29.73 -13.43 -4.34
CA SER A 467 28.96 -14.13 -5.38
C SER A 467 27.55 -14.55 -4.93
N TYR A 468 27.23 -14.42 -3.65
CA TYR A 468 25.98 -14.85 -3.02
C TYR A 468 25.24 -13.67 -2.42
N THR A 469 24.78 -12.75 -3.25
CA THR A 469 23.91 -11.66 -2.81
C THR A 469 22.46 -12.08 -3.01
N PHE A 470 21.72 -12.25 -1.91
CA PHE A 470 20.32 -12.70 -1.95
C PHE A 470 19.38 -11.51 -2.06
N SER A 471 18.62 -11.41 -3.14
CA SER A 471 17.63 -10.36 -3.28
C SER A 471 16.35 -10.78 -3.99
N ASN A 472 15.21 -10.33 -3.48
CA ASN A 472 13.91 -10.36 -4.16
C ASN A 472 13.36 -8.94 -4.46
N VAL A 473 14.21 -7.91 -4.29
CA VAL A 473 13.84 -6.49 -4.38
C VAL A 473 14.72 -5.72 -5.36
N ASN A 474 15.64 -6.38 -6.05
CA ASN A 474 16.49 -5.74 -7.04
C ASN A 474 15.84 -5.79 -8.40
N LEU A 475 16.06 -4.73 -9.16
CA LEU A 475 15.54 -4.60 -10.52
C LEU A 475 16.53 -5.10 -11.57
N VAL A 476 17.78 -5.38 -11.17
CA VAL A 476 18.89 -5.71 -12.09
C VAL A 476 19.72 -6.86 -11.56
N ASP A 477 20.19 -7.70 -12.49
CA ASP A 477 21.20 -8.71 -12.25
C ASP A 477 22.54 -8.20 -12.79
N VAL A 478 23.54 -8.07 -11.93
CA VAL A 478 24.88 -7.57 -12.32
C VAL A 478 25.86 -8.73 -12.39
N ASN A 479 26.44 -8.94 -13.57
CA ASN A 479 27.54 -9.88 -13.78
C ASN A 479 28.85 -9.12 -14.04
N TYR A 480 29.71 -9.03 -13.02
CA TYR A 480 31.06 -8.50 -13.18
C TYR A 480 31.93 -9.56 -13.86
N SER A 481 32.19 -9.42 -15.17
CA SER A 481 33.16 -10.25 -15.89
C SER A 481 34.31 -9.39 -16.42
N TYR A 482 35.56 -9.84 -16.23
CA TYR A 482 36.73 -9.11 -16.69
C TYR A 482 37.82 -10.03 -17.25
N THR A 483 38.58 -9.50 -18.23
CA THR A 483 39.81 -10.08 -18.74
C THR A 483 40.96 -9.11 -18.48
N ILE A 484 41.95 -9.52 -17.70
CA ILE A 484 43.11 -8.69 -17.35
C ILE A 484 43.89 -8.31 -18.63
N VAL A 485 44.06 -7.02 -18.86
CA VAL A 485 44.97 -6.46 -19.87
C VAL A 485 46.24 -5.90 -19.18
N PRO A 486 47.37 -5.79 -19.90
CA PRO A 486 48.54 -5.05 -19.40
C PRO A 486 48.19 -3.59 -19.06
N ASP A 487 48.89 -3.00 -18.09
CA ASP A 487 48.76 -1.60 -17.65
C ASP A 487 47.44 -1.23 -16.92
N THR A 488 47.14 -1.95 -15.83
CA THR A 488 45.96 -1.70 -14.97
C THR A 488 46.31 -1.03 -13.65
N TYR A 489 45.48 -0.08 -13.23
CA TYR A 489 45.46 0.50 -11.88
C TYR A 489 44.44 -0.24 -11.00
N VAL A 490 44.80 -0.51 -9.74
CA VAL A 490 43.93 -1.20 -8.77
C VAL A 490 43.85 -0.40 -7.47
N MET A 491 42.65 -0.04 -7.05
CA MET A 491 42.39 0.54 -5.73
C MET A 491 41.47 -0.39 -4.93
N THR A 492 41.91 -0.79 -3.73
CA THR A 492 41.14 -1.66 -2.84
C THR A 492 40.67 -0.91 -1.60
N ARG A 493 39.39 -1.07 -1.25
CA ARG A 493 38.77 -0.51 -0.04
C ARG A 493 38.04 -1.61 0.74
N ASN A 494 38.09 -1.55 2.06
CA ASN A 494 37.24 -2.38 2.92
C ASN A 494 35.89 -1.69 3.09
N LEU A 495 34.84 -2.22 2.47
CA LEU A 495 33.53 -1.60 2.38
C LEU A 495 32.45 -2.58 2.85
N TYR A 496 31.36 -2.05 3.42
CA TYR A 496 30.17 -2.85 3.70
C TYR A 496 29.37 -3.09 2.41
N VAL A 497 29.13 -4.34 2.09
CA VAL A 497 28.39 -4.78 0.89
C VAL A 497 27.09 -5.45 1.33
N PRO A 498 25.94 -5.19 0.67
CA PRO A 498 24.71 -5.91 0.92
C PRO A 498 24.84 -7.38 0.52
N VAL A 499 24.71 -8.27 1.49
CA VAL A 499 24.70 -9.73 1.28
C VAL A 499 23.27 -10.29 1.23
N LYS A 500 22.31 -9.56 1.80
CA LYS A 500 20.87 -9.84 1.66
C LYS A 500 20.09 -8.54 1.61
N THR A 501 19.17 -8.43 0.66
CA THR A 501 18.18 -7.37 0.56
C THR A 501 16.84 -8.03 0.32
N TRP A 502 15.93 -8.00 1.30
CA TRP A 502 14.73 -8.82 1.24
C TRP A 502 13.50 -8.09 1.74
N ARG A 503 12.38 -8.34 1.06
CA ARG A 503 11.03 -7.95 1.48
C ARG A 503 10.19 -9.21 1.68
N TYR A 504 9.72 -9.43 2.90
CA TYR A 504 8.74 -10.46 3.21
C TYR A 504 7.35 -9.85 3.15
N SER A 505 6.42 -10.48 2.43
CA SER A 505 5.03 -10.06 2.36
C SER A 505 4.19 -10.93 3.28
N ASN A 506 3.24 -10.32 4.01
CA ASN A 506 2.26 -11.02 4.84
C ASN A 506 2.91 -12.02 5.82
N SER A 507 3.89 -11.55 6.59
CA SER A 507 4.59 -12.37 7.58
C SER A 507 4.52 -11.75 8.97
N ASN A 508 4.41 -12.59 9.99
CA ASN A 508 4.36 -12.21 11.40
C ASN A 508 5.60 -12.69 12.18
N SER A 509 6.53 -13.40 11.53
CA SER A 509 7.77 -13.87 12.15
C SER A 509 8.81 -14.19 11.10
N GLU A 510 10.02 -13.63 11.23
CA GLU A 510 11.12 -13.89 10.31
C GLU A 510 12.44 -14.12 11.05
N THR A 511 13.17 -15.16 10.64
CA THR A 511 14.48 -15.50 11.23
C THR A 511 15.62 -15.11 10.30
N GLU A 512 16.55 -14.31 10.82
CA GLU A 512 17.77 -13.91 10.13
C GLU A 512 19.00 -14.44 10.83
N ASN A 513 19.79 -15.23 10.10
CA ASN A 513 21.13 -15.59 10.53
C ASN A 513 22.09 -14.39 10.39
N ILE A 514 22.88 -14.14 11.43
CA ILE A 514 23.89 -13.09 11.51
C ILE A 514 25.22 -13.65 12.01
N SER A 515 26.30 -13.31 11.32
CA SER A 515 27.68 -13.63 11.72
C SER A 515 28.40 -12.42 12.35
N SER A 516 29.50 -12.66 13.06
CA SER A 516 30.31 -11.58 13.63
C SER A 516 30.84 -10.62 12.56
N GLY A 517 30.65 -9.32 12.78
CA GLY A 517 30.98 -8.24 11.85
C GLY A 517 29.84 -7.83 10.91
N GLU A 518 28.72 -8.57 10.89
CA GLU A 518 27.55 -8.24 10.07
C GLU A 518 26.62 -7.26 10.78
N ILE A 519 25.92 -6.47 9.97
CA ILE A 519 24.89 -5.52 10.40
C ILE A 519 23.57 -5.96 9.77
N LEU A 520 22.55 -6.12 10.59
CA LEU A 520 21.18 -6.37 10.20
C LEU A 520 20.38 -5.09 10.42
N TYR A 521 19.84 -4.53 9.34
CA TYR A 521 18.80 -3.52 9.39
C TYR A 521 17.46 -4.15 9.10
N PHE A 522 16.43 -3.74 9.85
CA PHE A 522 15.09 -4.24 9.65
C PHE A 522 14.02 -3.22 10.05
N ALA A 523 12.86 -3.31 9.42
CA ALA A 523 11.67 -2.56 9.75
C ALA A 523 10.44 -3.40 9.38
N ALA A 524 9.32 -3.16 10.05
CA ALA A 524 8.03 -3.62 9.58
C ALA A 524 7.15 -2.44 9.18
N ARG A 525 6.26 -2.69 8.24
CA ARG A 525 5.21 -1.76 7.86
C ARG A 525 4.08 -1.81 8.88
N ARG A 526 3.34 -0.71 9.01
CA ARG A 526 2.13 -0.62 9.85
C ARG A 526 1.04 -1.61 9.36
N PRO A 527 0.15 -2.07 10.25
CA PRO A 527 -0.01 -1.64 11.64
C PRO A 527 0.95 -2.36 12.61
N SER A 528 1.65 -3.39 12.11
CA SER A 528 2.38 -4.32 12.95
C SER A 528 3.54 -3.72 13.73
N THR A 529 3.72 -4.26 14.93
CA THR A 529 4.71 -3.86 15.91
C THR A 529 5.58 -5.05 16.27
N ILE A 530 6.85 -4.79 16.60
CA ILE A 530 7.77 -5.84 17.04
C ILE A 530 7.34 -6.27 18.45
N SER A 531 6.79 -7.47 18.57
CA SER A 531 6.31 -8.02 19.85
C SER A 531 7.47 -8.48 20.73
N ASN A 532 8.45 -9.17 20.14
CA ASN A 532 9.70 -9.56 20.79
C ASN A 532 10.74 -9.99 19.76
N ILE A 533 12.01 -10.02 20.18
CA ILE A 533 13.09 -10.63 19.41
C ILE A 533 13.70 -11.76 20.23
N THR A 534 13.76 -12.96 19.65
CA THR A 534 14.48 -14.09 20.22
C THR A 534 15.79 -14.33 19.48
N ALA A 535 16.78 -14.85 20.19
CA ALA A 535 18.06 -15.25 19.64
C ALA A 535 18.43 -16.67 20.05
N LYS A 536 19.05 -17.40 19.13
CA LYS A 536 19.72 -18.68 19.41
C LYS A 536 21.03 -18.73 18.63
N ALA A 537 21.93 -19.61 19.04
CA ALA A 537 23.21 -19.82 18.38
C ALA A 537 23.41 -21.31 18.04
N ASP A 538 24.18 -21.61 17.01
CA ASP A 538 24.46 -23.00 16.60
C ASP A 538 25.19 -23.80 17.70
N ALA A 539 25.90 -23.10 18.59
CA ALA A 539 26.56 -23.65 19.77
C ALA A 539 26.48 -22.67 20.96
N THR A 540 26.73 -23.16 22.18
CA THR A 540 26.79 -22.30 23.37
C THR A 540 27.90 -21.27 23.23
N THR A 541 27.54 -19.98 23.33
CA THR A 541 28.46 -18.85 23.13
C THR A 541 28.04 -17.65 23.97
N THR A 542 28.97 -16.72 24.19
CA THR A 542 28.64 -15.35 24.59
C THR A 542 28.71 -14.44 23.36
N ALA A 543 27.58 -13.83 23.01
CA ALA A 543 27.44 -12.94 21.88
C ALA A 543 27.36 -11.48 22.33
N LEU A 544 28.17 -10.62 21.71
CA LEU A 544 28.19 -9.18 21.95
C LEU A 544 27.54 -8.45 20.78
N PHE A 545 26.46 -7.72 21.04
CA PHE A 545 25.72 -6.95 20.05
C PHE A 545 25.86 -5.45 20.28
N MET A 546 25.64 -4.69 19.22
CA MET A 546 25.29 -3.28 19.26
C MET A 546 23.91 -3.13 18.63
N VAL A 547 22.94 -2.64 19.39
CA VAL A 547 21.53 -2.51 18.95
C VAL A 547 21.15 -1.05 19.02
N ASN A 548 20.91 -0.42 17.87
CA ASN A 548 20.71 1.04 17.75
C ASN A 548 21.74 1.86 18.56
N GLY A 549 23.01 1.44 18.54
CA GLY A 549 24.10 2.09 19.29
C GLY A 549 24.20 1.73 20.78
N VAL A 550 23.37 0.83 21.30
CA VAL A 550 23.44 0.34 22.69
C VAL A 550 24.08 -1.06 22.74
N PRO A 551 25.11 -1.29 23.57
CA PRO A 551 25.76 -2.59 23.68
C PRO A 551 24.93 -3.59 24.49
N TYR A 552 24.89 -4.85 24.02
CA TYR A 552 24.25 -5.98 24.71
C TYR A 552 25.18 -7.18 24.76
N GLU A 553 25.26 -7.85 25.90
CA GLU A 553 25.97 -9.11 26.06
C GLU A 553 24.96 -10.21 26.39
N LEU A 554 24.89 -11.25 25.57
CA LEU A 554 23.95 -12.35 25.71
C LEU A 554 24.69 -13.69 25.72
N SER A 555 24.51 -14.47 26.79
CA SER A 555 24.83 -15.90 26.75
C SER A 555 23.75 -16.66 25.98
N LEU A 556 24.10 -17.25 24.85
CA LEU A 556 23.22 -17.95 23.92
C LEU A 556 23.56 -19.45 23.87
N GLY A 557 22.57 -20.25 23.50
CA GLY A 557 22.72 -21.67 23.17
C GLY A 557 21.79 -22.03 22.02
N THR A 558 21.51 -23.31 21.82
CA THR A 558 20.72 -23.80 20.67
C THR A 558 19.21 -23.58 20.82
N GLY A 559 18.74 -23.10 21.97
CA GLY A 559 17.34 -22.78 22.22
C GLY A 559 17.09 -21.27 22.14
N ASP A 560 15.87 -20.89 21.77
CA ASP A 560 15.46 -19.49 21.68
C ASP A 560 15.50 -18.81 23.05
N LYS A 561 16.10 -17.63 23.07
CA LYS A 561 16.21 -16.76 24.25
C LYS A 561 15.71 -15.36 23.92
N LEU A 562 14.87 -14.78 24.77
CA LEU A 562 14.48 -13.38 24.66
C LEU A 562 15.70 -12.47 24.81
N THR A 563 15.80 -11.47 23.92
CA THR A 563 17.00 -10.61 23.78
C THR A 563 16.93 -9.31 24.56
N ASP A 564 15.73 -8.87 24.97
CA ASP A 564 15.46 -7.54 25.55
C ASP A 564 15.83 -6.36 24.61
N PHE A 565 15.99 -6.61 23.31
CA PHE A 565 16.32 -5.59 22.31
C PHE A 565 15.16 -4.60 22.10
N GLU A 566 13.92 -5.04 22.31
CA GLU A 566 12.69 -4.23 22.26
C GLU A 566 12.73 -2.96 23.12
N LYS A 567 13.65 -2.89 24.09
CA LYS A 567 13.86 -1.72 24.96
C LYS A 567 14.55 -0.54 24.28
N VAL A 568 15.26 -0.77 23.18
CA VAL A 568 16.07 0.25 22.48
C VAL A 568 15.81 0.34 20.98
N ILE A 569 15.10 -0.64 20.44
CA ILE A 569 14.60 -0.59 19.07
C ILE A 569 13.27 0.14 19.01
N SER A 570 12.98 0.72 17.86
CA SER A 570 11.64 1.18 17.55
C SER A 570 10.73 -0.03 17.35
N THR A 571 9.78 -0.22 18.26
CA THR A 571 8.76 -1.27 18.13
C THR A 571 7.56 -0.82 17.30
N HIS A 572 7.40 0.50 17.11
CA HIS A 572 6.29 1.13 16.39
C HIS A 572 6.83 2.26 15.50
N ALA A 573 6.44 2.32 14.23
CA ALA A 573 6.75 3.45 13.35
C ALA A 573 5.49 4.31 13.14
N TRP A 574 5.47 5.54 13.65
CA TRP A 574 4.33 6.45 13.43
C TRP A 574 4.35 7.13 12.06
N GLU A 575 5.50 7.14 11.37
CA GLU A 575 5.70 7.82 10.10
C GLU A 575 6.49 6.95 9.11
N TYR A 576 5.95 5.78 8.75
CA TYR A 576 6.37 4.92 7.61
C TYR A 576 7.50 3.92 7.87
N TYR A 577 8.74 4.35 8.16
CA TYR A 577 9.90 3.46 8.30
C TYR A 577 10.84 3.96 9.40
N GLU A 578 10.73 3.39 10.60
CA GLU A 578 11.77 3.55 11.62
C GLU A 578 12.67 2.31 11.63
N PRO A 579 13.71 2.28 10.78
CA PRO A 579 14.59 1.13 10.71
C PRO A 579 15.35 0.95 12.02
N ASN A 580 15.56 -0.30 12.38
CA ASN A 580 16.36 -0.72 13.50
C ASN A 580 17.66 -1.35 13.01
N GLU A 581 18.72 -1.23 13.81
CA GLU A 581 20.04 -1.78 13.53
C GLU A 581 20.41 -2.76 14.64
N VAL A 582 20.81 -3.96 14.25
CA VAL A 582 21.49 -4.94 15.11
C VAL A 582 22.79 -5.33 14.45
N LYS A 583 23.91 -5.05 15.14
CA LYS A 583 25.24 -5.46 14.72
C LYS A 583 25.78 -6.51 15.67
N LEU A 584 26.17 -7.67 15.15
CA LEU A 584 26.88 -8.68 15.93
C LEU A 584 28.37 -8.37 15.92
N LEU A 585 28.94 -7.97 17.04
CA LEU A 585 30.36 -7.60 17.15
C LEU A 585 31.26 -8.83 17.23
N SER A 586 30.90 -9.79 18.09
CA SER A 586 31.69 -11.02 18.30
C SER A 586 30.88 -12.10 18.99
N THR A 587 31.31 -13.35 18.81
CA THR A 587 30.88 -14.52 19.57
C THR A 587 32.10 -15.25 20.12
N ASP A 588 32.02 -15.76 21.35
CA ASP A 588 33.07 -16.59 21.96
C ASP A 588 32.45 -17.81 22.67
N PRO A 589 32.62 -19.04 22.16
CA PRO A 589 33.31 -19.41 20.92
C PRO A 589 32.60 -18.90 19.65
N ALA A 590 33.35 -18.80 18.54
CA ALA A 590 32.84 -18.31 17.27
C ALA A 590 31.70 -19.20 16.71
N THR A 591 30.53 -18.62 16.50
CA THR A 591 29.34 -19.29 15.98
C THR A 591 28.41 -18.27 15.31
N ASN A 592 27.53 -18.73 14.44
CA ASN A 592 26.45 -17.88 13.95
C ASN A 592 25.32 -17.78 14.98
N VAL A 593 24.57 -16.69 14.88
CA VAL A 593 23.38 -16.43 15.68
C VAL A 593 22.19 -16.30 14.74
N ASP A 594 21.08 -16.94 15.07
CA ASP A 594 19.78 -16.67 14.47
C ASP A 594 19.03 -15.67 15.33
N LEU A 595 18.54 -14.60 14.71
CA LEU A 595 17.62 -13.64 15.31
C LEU A 595 16.24 -13.83 14.71
N THR A 596 15.25 -14.14 15.53
CA THR A 596 13.85 -14.23 15.10
C THR A 596 13.12 -12.98 15.53
N LEU A 597 12.63 -12.23 14.54
CA LEU A 597 11.85 -11.02 14.70
C LEU A 597 10.38 -11.43 14.75
N ASN A 598 9.74 -11.31 15.91
CA ASN A 598 8.32 -11.64 16.06
C ASN A 598 7.49 -10.37 16.08
N TYR A 599 6.37 -10.44 15.39
CA TYR A 599 5.44 -9.35 15.20
C TYR A 599 4.08 -9.73 15.81
N ASP A 600 3.28 -8.73 16.18
CA ASP A 600 1.94 -8.93 16.75
C ASP A 600 0.89 -9.37 15.71
N GLU A 601 1.08 -8.99 14.46
CA GLU A 601 0.23 -9.35 13.32
C GLU A 601 1.06 -9.53 12.04
N SER A 602 0.45 -10.04 10.97
CA SER A 602 1.13 -10.18 9.70
C SER A 602 1.30 -8.83 9.01
N SER A 603 2.51 -8.56 8.53
CA SER A 603 2.82 -7.32 7.79
C SER A 603 3.91 -7.55 6.75
N THR A 604 4.25 -6.48 6.03
CA THR A 604 5.45 -6.44 5.20
C THR A 604 6.68 -6.14 6.05
N ILE A 605 7.67 -7.03 6.01
CA ILE A 605 8.92 -6.92 6.76
C ILE A 605 10.07 -6.68 5.78
N TYR A 606 10.88 -5.67 6.06
CA TYR A 606 12.04 -5.29 5.27
C TYR A 606 13.31 -5.69 6.02
N VAL A 607 14.23 -6.33 5.31
CA VAL A 607 15.52 -6.75 5.86
C VAL A 607 16.65 -6.34 4.92
N LEU A 608 17.72 -5.79 5.49
CA LEU A 608 19.00 -5.53 4.84
C LEU A 608 20.11 -6.11 5.70
N LYS A 609 20.99 -6.95 5.13
CA LYS A 609 22.21 -7.41 5.78
C LYS A 609 23.44 -6.89 5.07
N LEU A 610 24.32 -6.22 5.82
CA LEU A 610 25.59 -5.72 5.35
C LEU A 610 26.76 -6.50 5.97
N LYS A 611 27.80 -6.76 5.17
CA LYS A 611 29.04 -7.38 5.62
C LYS A 611 30.25 -6.72 4.96
N GLN A 612 31.37 -6.65 5.68
CA GLN A 612 32.61 -6.08 5.15
C GLN A 612 33.28 -7.01 4.13
N TYR A 613 33.66 -6.45 2.98
CA TYR A 613 34.50 -7.09 1.97
C TYR A 613 35.59 -6.13 1.49
N ASN A 614 36.71 -6.68 1.03
CA ASN A 614 37.74 -5.91 0.33
C ASN A 614 37.37 -5.82 -1.15
N VAL A 615 36.80 -4.69 -1.55
CA VAL A 615 36.38 -4.44 -2.93
C VAL A 615 37.48 -3.70 -3.67
N SER A 616 37.88 -4.22 -4.83
CA SER A 616 38.94 -3.67 -5.68
C SER A 616 38.34 -3.08 -6.95
N CYS A 617 38.56 -1.79 -7.21
CA CYS A 617 38.25 -1.14 -8.48
C CYS A 617 39.46 -1.25 -9.41
N ILE A 618 39.24 -1.80 -10.61
CA ILE A 618 40.27 -2.06 -11.62
C ILE A 618 40.00 -1.19 -12.85
N LEU A 619 40.98 -0.37 -13.21
CA LEU A 619 40.93 0.58 -14.33
C LEU A 619 42.08 0.34 -15.30
N SER A 620 41.86 0.58 -16.59
CA SER A 620 42.97 0.67 -17.56
C SER A 620 43.63 2.04 -17.46
N MET A 621 44.96 2.09 -17.35
CA MET A 621 45.72 3.35 -17.30
C MET A 621 45.76 4.10 -18.65
N ASN A 622 45.29 3.46 -19.74
CA ASN A 622 45.37 3.98 -21.10
C ASN A 622 44.12 4.74 -21.58
N ASN A 623 43.05 4.84 -20.76
CA ASN A 623 41.79 5.52 -21.10
C ASN A 623 41.60 6.87 -20.37
#